data_AF-A0A8W8M767-F1
#
_entry.id   AF-A0A8W8M767-F1
#
_cell.length_a   1.000
_cell.length_b   1.000
_cell.length_c   1.000
_cell.angle_alpha   90.00
_cell.angle_beta   90.00
_cell.angle_gamma   90.00
#
_symmetry.space_group_name_H-M   'P 1'
#
loop_
_entity.id
_entity.type
_entity.pdbx_description
1 polymer ?
#
loop_
_entity_poly.entity_id
_entity_poly.type
_entity_poly.pdbx_seq_one_letter_code
_entity_poly.pdbx_strand_id
1 'polypeptide(L)'
;MICTELFREVLSYYIRPSDERLEAHEHIGRLNKVIYGLKRRILSPMKKEIPLSLTDIEFEMLFKILRKISRIPFSSAWGKDPQKGDRSIGACIKRIQFLRNMLAHTNGTVDDDEFEYYWAELRDAIVLIEEGLIGGDEYRLKIESLRTKKIFASPVSNQEKLRIIQASKHSAVVSTSDEKERETEVLFDMVSRKLSASTPFFMFFGELGQAYSEKKTFKETKDSECYFLAMYEWYQMYPDIDHKEKLISILSTLERQDIIDSINDFTEITFREFDIHNECTSIDERDMRLVCEYETRYFRHLLRYLGLRQYELDSIEMDYAENTKEKIFVSLQKLTSQKVVTRIDLCSAIEYASQNRLFIKTLNLEWEPT
;
A
#
# COMPACT_ATOMS: atom_id res chain seq x y z
N MET A 1 9.55 -2.15 -10.65
CA MET A 1 9.13 -2.01 -12.05
C MET A 1 10.33 -2.25 -12.96
N ILE A 2 11.41 -1.46 -12.84
CA ILE A 2 12.66 -1.61 -13.65
C ILE A 2 13.27 -3.02 -13.61
N CYS A 3 13.48 -3.62 -12.42
CA CYS A 3 14.11 -4.93 -12.32
C CYS A 3 13.23 -6.07 -12.87
N THR A 4 11.89 -5.94 -12.75
CA THR A 4 10.92 -6.90 -13.28
C THR A 4 10.91 -6.85 -14.82
N GLU A 5 10.87 -5.64 -15.39
CA GLU A 5 10.99 -5.40 -16.84
C GLU A 5 12.32 -5.96 -17.38
N LEU A 6 13.43 -5.61 -16.72
CA LEU A 6 14.76 -6.12 -17.07
C LEU A 6 14.79 -7.65 -17.08
N PHE A 7 14.21 -8.31 -16.07
CA PHE A 7 14.17 -9.78 -16.02
C PHE A 7 13.28 -10.39 -17.11
N ARG A 8 12.20 -9.72 -17.50
CA ARG A 8 11.37 -10.13 -18.65
C ARG A 8 12.14 -10.01 -19.95
N GLU A 9 12.92 -8.96 -20.13
CA GLU A 9 13.76 -8.79 -21.31
C GLU A 9 14.89 -9.81 -21.37
N VAL A 10 15.58 -10.04 -20.25
CA VAL A 10 16.58 -11.12 -20.13
C VAL A 10 15.93 -12.46 -20.49
N LEU A 11 14.75 -12.75 -19.93
CA LEU A 11 14.03 -13.97 -20.25
C LEU A 11 13.68 -14.05 -21.75
N SER A 12 13.23 -12.95 -22.35
CA SER A 12 12.93 -12.87 -23.77
C SER A 12 14.17 -13.12 -24.64
N TYR A 13 15.32 -12.58 -24.25
CA TYR A 13 16.60 -12.76 -24.94
C TYR A 13 17.00 -14.24 -24.99
N TYR A 14 16.90 -14.95 -23.86
CA TYR A 14 17.26 -16.36 -23.79
C TYR A 14 16.19 -17.32 -24.34
N ILE A 15 14.94 -16.88 -24.48
CA ILE A 15 13.85 -17.66 -25.07
C ILE A 15 13.74 -17.46 -26.59
N ARG A 16 14.14 -16.28 -27.12
CA ARG A 16 14.12 -16.03 -28.56
C ARG A 16 14.94 -17.12 -29.29
N PRO A 17 14.34 -17.79 -30.29
CA PRO A 17 15.10 -18.69 -31.12
C PRO A 17 16.04 -17.83 -31.97
N SER A 18 17.30 -17.71 -31.56
CA SER A 18 18.35 -17.37 -32.50
C SER A 18 18.40 -18.48 -33.54
N ASP A 19 18.34 -18.11 -34.83
CA ASP A 19 18.10 -18.95 -36.02
C ASP A 19 19.01 -20.17 -36.23
N GLU A 20 19.92 -20.47 -35.30
CA GLU A 20 20.74 -21.66 -35.35
C GLU A 20 20.64 -22.42 -34.03
N ARG A 21 19.83 -23.50 -34.05
CA ARG A 21 20.17 -24.86 -33.54
C ARG A 21 18.88 -25.63 -33.21
N LEU A 22 18.74 -26.81 -33.85
CA LEU A 22 17.70 -27.82 -33.64
C LEU A 22 17.48 -28.27 -32.17
N GLU A 23 18.35 -27.87 -31.23
CA GLU A 23 18.25 -28.17 -29.79
C GLU A 23 17.20 -27.35 -29.04
N ALA A 24 16.59 -26.34 -29.69
CA ALA A 24 15.55 -25.49 -29.11
C ALA A 24 14.24 -26.26 -28.83
N HIS A 25 13.91 -27.32 -29.57
CA HIS A 25 12.67 -28.07 -29.37
C HIS A 25 12.64 -28.84 -28.04
N GLU A 26 13.76 -29.44 -27.63
CA GLU A 26 13.83 -30.15 -26.35
C GLU A 26 13.80 -29.17 -25.16
N HIS A 27 14.37 -27.97 -25.34
CA HIS A 27 14.40 -26.93 -24.32
C HIS A 27 13.08 -26.16 -24.20
N ILE A 28 12.41 -25.84 -25.32
CA ILE A 28 11.03 -25.32 -25.33
C ILE A 28 10.10 -26.35 -24.69
N GLY A 29 10.31 -27.65 -24.93
CA GLY A 29 9.60 -28.73 -24.24
C GLY A 29 9.81 -28.69 -22.71
N ARG A 30 11.05 -28.50 -22.25
CA ARG A 30 11.37 -28.36 -20.80
C ARG A 30 10.84 -27.05 -20.20
N LEU A 31 10.92 -25.94 -20.92
CA LEU A 31 10.39 -24.63 -20.54
C LEU A 31 8.87 -24.67 -20.43
N ASN A 32 8.19 -25.23 -21.44
CA ASN A 32 6.77 -25.51 -21.41
C ASN A 32 6.44 -26.45 -20.26
N LYS A 33 7.20 -27.52 -20.02
CA LYS A 33 6.95 -28.42 -18.87
C LYS A 33 7.12 -27.72 -17.52
N VAL A 34 8.05 -26.76 -17.40
CA VAL A 34 8.22 -25.93 -16.20
C VAL A 34 7.07 -24.92 -16.07
N ILE A 35 6.70 -24.23 -17.16
CA ILE A 35 5.58 -23.28 -17.21
C ILE A 35 4.26 -24.00 -16.92
N TYR A 36 3.97 -25.14 -17.57
CA TYR A 36 2.80 -25.98 -17.33
C TYR A 36 2.82 -26.62 -15.94
N GLY A 37 3.98 -27.02 -15.42
CA GLY A 37 4.13 -27.55 -14.06
C GLY A 37 3.88 -26.48 -13.00
N LEU A 38 4.26 -25.23 -13.27
CA LEU A 38 3.93 -24.07 -12.44
C LEU A 38 2.44 -23.70 -12.59
N LYS A 39 1.89 -23.70 -13.82
CA LYS A 39 0.45 -23.54 -14.10
C LYS A 39 -0.40 -24.54 -13.32
N ARG A 40 -0.06 -25.83 -13.29
CA ARG A 40 -0.80 -26.84 -12.50
C ARG A 40 -0.74 -26.61 -10.99
N ARG A 41 0.38 -26.11 -10.47
CA ARG A 41 0.56 -25.86 -9.04
C ARG A 41 -0.12 -24.58 -8.57
N ILE A 42 -0.29 -23.61 -9.47
CA ILE A 42 -0.89 -22.30 -9.18
C ILE A 42 -2.39 -22.27 -9.55
N LEU A 43 -2.83 -22.98 -10.60
CA LEU A 43 -4.20 -22.91 -11.16
C LEU A 43 -5.12 -24.08 -10.78
N SER A 44 -4.78 -24.94 -9.81
CA SER A 44 -5.69 -25.99 -9.34
C SER A 44 -6.34 -25.56 -8.00
N PRO A 45 -7.51 -24.89 -8.02
CA PRO A 45 -8.69 -25.29 -8.80
C PRO A 45 -9.39 -24.12 -9.53
N MET A 46 -8.94 -23.75 -10.73
CA MET A 46 -9.80 -23.07 -11.69
C MET A 46 -9.73 -23.81 -13.03
N LYS A 47 -10.82 -24.52 -13.32
CA LYS A 47 -11.08 -25.13 -14.63
C LYS A 47 -11.33 -24.02 -15.65
N LYS A 48 -10.27 -23.47 -16.25
CA LYS A 48 -10.26 -22.84 -17.59
C LYS A 48 -8.82 -22.47 -17.97
N GLU A 49 -8.37 -22.98 -19.11
CA GLU A 49 -7.05 -22.70 -19.67
C GLU A 49 -7.01 -21.25 -20.17
N ILE A 50 -6.45 -20.32 -19.38
CA ILE A 50 -6.14 -18.96 -19.83
C ILE A 50 -4.67 -18.93 -20.34
N PRO A 51 -4.39 -18.38 -21.54
CA PRO A 51 -3.03 -18.13 -21.99
C PRO A 51 -2.42 -16.99 -21.16
N LEU A 52 -1.51 -17.29 -20.23
CA LEU A 52 -0.73 -16.27 -19.52
C LEU A 52 0.27 -15.58 -20.47
N SER A 53 0.29 -14.24 -20.44
CA SER A 53 1.30 -13.41 -21.10
C SER A 53 2.56 -13.31 -20.24
N LEU A 54 3.73 -13.07 -20.85
CA LEU A 54 4.98 -12.80 -20.12
C LEU A 54 4.88 -11.55 -19.22
N THR A 55 3.94 -10.66 -19.53
CA THR A 55 3.61 -9.46 -18.74
C THR A 55 2.98 -9.80 -17.38
N ASP A 56 2.49 -11.02 -17.20
CA ASP A 56 1.74 -11.44 -16.01
C ASP A 56 2.63 -12.19 -15.01
N ILE A 57 3.91 -12.38 -15.35
CA ILE A 57 4.87 -13.10 -14.49
C ILE A 57 5.52 -12.11 -13.53
N GLU A 58 5.35 -12.35 -12.24
CA GLU A 58 5.93 -11.59 -11.13
C GLU A 58 7.45 -11.85 -10.95
N PHE A 59 8.15 -10.93 -10.30
CA PHE A 59 9.62 -10.94 -10.13
C PHE A 59 10.17 -12.25 -9.54
N GLU A 60 9.59 -12.77 -8.45
CA GLU A 60 10.01 -14.03 -7.82
C GLU A 60 9.91 -15.22 -8.77
N MET A 61 8.87 -15.20 -9.61
CA MET A 61 8.62 -16.24 -10.58
C MET A 61 9.57 -16.11 -11.77
N LEU A 62 9.84 -14.90 -12.24
CA LEU A 62 10.88 -14.61 -13.24
C LEU A 62 12.26 -15.11 -12.78
N PHE A 63 12.67 -14.79 -11.55
CA PHE A 63 13.93 -15.30 -10.99
C PHE A 63 13.98 -16.83 -10.94
N LYS A 64 12.89 -17.47 -10.49
CA LYS A 64 12.77 -18.95 -10.44
C LYS A 64 12.83 -19.60 -11.82
N ILE A 65 12.41 -18.89 -12.88
CA ILE A 65 12.49 -19.34 -14.26
C ILE A 65 13.90 -19.11 -14.81
N LEU A 66 14.46 -17.91 -14.66
CA LEU A 66 15.80 -17.54 -15.13
C LEU A 66 16.87 -18.49 -14.57
N ARG A 67 16.82 -18.82 -13.27
CA ARG A 67 17.79 -19.76 -12.66
C ARG A 67 17.76 -21.18 -13.24
N LYS A 68 16.70 -21.54 -13.96
CA LYS A 68 16.58 -22.85 -14.63
C LYS A 68 17.12 -22.84 -16.05
N ILE A 69 17.48 -21.67 -16.59
CA ILE A 69 18.08 -21.53 -17.91
C ILE A 69 19.58 -21.76 -17.77
N SER A 70 20.06 -22.90 -18.26
CA SER A 70 21.47 -23.30 -18.19
C SER A 70 22.41 -22.41 -19.00
N ARG A 71 21.87 -21.61 -19.95
CA ARG A 71 22.63 -20.71 -20.82
C ARG A 71 23.02 -19.38 -20.16
N ILE A 72 22.43 -19.04 -19.01
CA ILE A 72 22.80 -17.81 -18.30
C ILE A 72 24.17 -18.04 -17.63
N PRO A 73 25.21 -17.28 -17.98
CA PRO A 73 26.54 -17.48 -17.42
C PRO A 73 26.55 -17.10 -15.94
N PHE A 74 26.91 -18.06 -15.08
CA PHE A 74 27.11 -17.82 -13.66
C PHE A 74 28.26 -18.65 -13.09
N SER A 75 29.30 -17.97 -12.58
CA SER A 75 30.54 -18.60 -12.09
C SER A 75 30.32 -19.48 -10.84
N SER A 76 29.37 -19.12 -9.98
CA SER A 76 29.26 -19.66 -8.62
C SER A 76 28.09 -20.64 -8.43
N ALA A 77 27.35 -20.93 -9.52
CA ALA A 77 26.08 -21.66 -9.52
C ALA A 77 24.96 -20.98 -8.69
N TRP A 78 23.71 -21.16 -9.10
CA TRP A 78 22.54 -20.46 -8.52
C TRP A 78 22.35 -20.65 -7.00
N GLY A 79 22.93 -21.70 -6.41
CA GLY A 79 22.87 -22.00 -4.98
C GLY A 79 23.91 -21.29 -4.11
N LYS A 80 24.93 -20.62 -4.68
CA LYS A 80 25.97 -19.90 -3.90
C LYS A 80 25.94 -18.41 -4.20
N ASP A 81 26.41 -17.60 -3.26
CA ASP A 81 26.45 -16.16 -3.45
C ASP A 81 27.47 -15.77 -4.52
N PRO A 82 27.19 -14.72 -5.30
CA PRO A 82 28.13 -14.25 -6.29
C PRO A 82 29.46 -13.85 -5.65
N GLN A 83 30.58 -14.21 -6.27
CA GLN A 83 31.87 -13.70 -5.83
C GLN A 83 31.92 -12.17 -5.93
N LYS A 84 32.67 -11.54 -5.02
CA LYS A 84 32.88 -10.09 -5.06
C LYS A 84 33.55 -9.72 -6.39
N GLY A 85 32.93 -8.79 -7.14
CA GLY A 85 33.40 -8.38 -8.46
C GLY A 85 33.01 -9.30 -9.63
N ASP A 86 32.25 -10.39 -9.41
CA ASP A 86 31.73 -11.21 -10.51
C ASP A 86 30.71 -10.41 -11.35
N ARG A 87 31.06 -10.11 -12.60
CA ARG A 87 30.22 -9.32 -13.53
C ARG A 87 29.35 -10.19 -14.45
N SER A 88 29.27 -11.49 -14.23
CA SER A 88 28.42 -12.35 -15.06
C SER A 88 26.94 -11.98 -14.93
N ILE A 89 26.17 -12.24 -15.99
CA ILE A 89 24.72 -11.98 -15.98
C ILE A 89 24.03 -12.69 -14.83
N GLY A 90 24.35 -13.96 -14.58
CA GLY A 90 23.76 -14.71 -13.46
C GLY A 90 24.13 -14.14 -12.09
N ALA A 91 25.36 -13.62 -11.94
CA ALA A 91 25.77 -12.92 -10.73
C ALA A 91 24.96 -11.63 -10.52
N CYS A 92 24.76 -10.85 -11.58
CA CYS A 92 23.97 -9.61 -11.53
C CYS A 92 22.50 -9.89 -11.21
N ILE A 93 21.88 -10.89 -11.84
CA ILE A 93 20.50 -11.34 -11.54
C ILE A 93 20.37 -11.74 -10.07
N LYS A 94 21.36 -12.46 -9.53
CA LYS A 94 21.34 -12.88 -8.12
C LYS A 94 21.55 -11.71 -7.17
N ARG A 95 22.40 -10.72 -7.48
CA ARG A 95 22.54 -9.49 -6.68
C ARG A 95 21.23 -8.71 -6.61
N ILE A 96 20.55 -8.52 -7.74
CA ILE A 96 19.25 -7.82 -7.79
C ILE A 96 18.22 -8.55 -6.91
N GLN A 97 18.15 -9.89 -6.99
CA GLN A 97 17.26 -10.69 -6.15
C GLN A 97 17.61 -10.61 -4.66
N PHE A 98 18.90 -10.64 -4.31
CA PHE A 98 19.36 -10.51 -2.93
C PHE A 98 19.02 -9.14 -2.35
N LEU A 99 19.36 -8.05 -3.06
CA LEU A 99 19.07 -6.68 -2.63
C LEU A 99 17.57 -6.45 -2.44
N ARG A 100 16.73 -6.95 -3.36
CA ARG A 100 15.27 -6.87 -3.20
C ARG A 100 14.77 -7.60 -1.95
N ASN A 101 15.28 -8.82 -1.70
CA ASN A 101 14.88 -9.59 -0.53
C ASN A 101 15.38 -8.95 0.78
N MET A 102 16.61 -8.47 0.82
CA MET A 102 17.17 -7.76 1.97
C MET A 102 16.36 -6.50 2.30
N LEU A 103 16.02 -5.69 1.29
CA LEU A 103 15.19 -4.50 1.48
C LEU A 103 13.76 -4.83 1.93
N ALA A 104 13.23 -6.01 1.57
CA ALA A 104 11.95 -6.49 2.07
C ALA A 104 12.00 -6.93 3.55
N HIS A 105 13.20 -7.27 4.07
CA HIS A 105 13.39 -7.73 5.45
C HIS A 105 13.84 -6.62 6.42
N THR A 106 14.32 -5.49 5.91
CA THR A 106 14.79 -4.36 6.72
C THR A 106 13.69 -3.40 7.15
N ASN A 107 12.41 -3.68 6.85
CA ASN A 107 11.26 -2.82 7.19
C ASN A 107 11.43 -1.32 6.81
N GLY A 108 12.30 -1.01 5.86
CA GLY A 108 12.59 0.36 5.43
C GLY A 108 13.64 1.11 6.26
N THR A 109 14.28 0.49 7.25
CA THR A 109 15.37 1.10 8.03
C THR A 109 16.72 0.62 7.51
N VAL A 110 17.41 1.50 6.79
CA VAL A 110 18.80 1.33 6.32
C VAL A 110 19.47 2.68 6.49
N ASP A 111 20.70 2.73 6.99
CA ASP A 111 21.41 4.01 7.11
C ASP A 111 21.84 4.56 5.74
N ASP A 112 22.28 5.83 5.69
CA ASP A 112 22.60 6.50 4.43
C ASP A 112 23.79 5.84 3.70
N ASP A 113 24.78 5.33 4.44
CA ASP A 113 25.98 4.70 3.88
C ASP A 113 25.65 3.31 3.29
N GLU A 114 24.85 2.52 4.01
CA GLU A 114 24.32 1.24 3.54
C GLU A 114 23.39 1.43 2.34
N PHE A 115 22.54 2.47 2.36
CA PHE A 115 21.67 2.80 1.24
C PHE A 115 22.48 3.13 -0.03
N GLU A 116 23.50 3.98 0.08
CA GLU A 116 24.35 4.33 -1.05
C GLU A 116 25.12 3.12 -1.60
N TYR A 117 25.59 2.25 -0.71
CA TYR A 117 26.22 0.98 -1.10
C TYR A 117 25.24 0.07 -1.87
N TYR A 118 24.05 -0.19 -1.33
CA TYR A 118 23.06 -1.04 -1.99
C TYR A 118 22.53 -0.44 -3.29
N TRP A 119 22.39 0.88 -3.35
CA TRP A 119 21.99 1.61 -4.55
C TRP A 119 23.04 1.47 -5.66
N ALA A 120 24.32 1.63 -5.32
CA ALA A 120 25.42 1.44 -6.28
C ALA A 120 25.48 0.00 -6.81
N GLU A 121 25.37 -1.00 -5.93
CA GLU A 121 25.34 -2.41 -6.31
C GLU A 121 24.15 -2.75 -7.21
N LEU A 122 22.96 -2.20 -6.92
CA LEU A 122 21.76 -2.37 -7.74
C LEU A 122 21.94 -1.76 -9.13
N ARG A 123 22.41 -0.51 -9.18
CA ARG A 123 22.67 0.22 -10.43
C ARG A 123 23.67 -0.55 -11.30
N ASP A 124 24.80 -0.96 -10.73
CA ASP A 124 25.86 -1.62 -11.48
C ASP A 124 25.39 -2.98 -12.02
N ALA A 125 24.61 -3.73 -11.24
CA ALA A 125 24.03 -4.98 -11.71
C ALA A 125 23.04 -4.79 -12.88
N ILE A 126 22.21 -3.74 -12.83
CA ILE A 126 21.26 -3.40 -13.91
C ILE A 126 22.03 -3.02 -15.19
N VAL A 127 23.01 -2.12 -15.06
CA VAL A 127 23.81 -1.63 -16.18
C VAL A 127 24.61 -2.76 -16.84
N LEU A 128 25.23 -3.64 -16.05
CA LEU A 128 25.97 -4.79 -16.59
C LEU A 128 25.07 -5.78 -17.34
N ILE A 129 23.81 -5.95 -16.92
CA ILE A 129 22.84 -6.78 -17.65
C ILE A 129 22.45 -6.11 -18.97
N GLU A 130 22.18 -4.81 -18.94
CA GLU A 130 21.85 -4.03 -20.14
C GLU A 130 22.98 -4.06 -21.16
N GLU A 131 24.20 -3.70 -20.75
CA GLU A 131 25.40 -3.72 -21.61
C GLU A 131 25.69 -5.12 -22.18
N GLY A 132 25.46 -6.17 -21.38
CA GLY A 132 25.82 -7.53 -21.73
C GLY A 132 24.81 -8.28 -22.60
N LEU A 133 23.53 -7.86 -22.65
CA LEU A 133 22.47 -8.63 -23.32
C LEU A 133 21.52 -7.81 -24.19
N ILE A 134 21.19 -6.58 -23.78
CA ILE A 134 20.10 -5.80 -24.38
C ILE A 134 20.68 -4.76 -25.33
N GLY A 135 21.76 -4.10 -24.91
CA GLY A 135 22.33 -2.92 -25.59
C GLY A 135 21.51 -1.66 -25.34
N GLY A 136 22.10 -0.49 -25.63
CA GLY A 136 21.48 0.81 -25.37
C GLY A 136 21.76 1.34 -23.94
N ASP A 137 20.97 2.32 -23.52
CA ASP A 137 21.10 3.04 -22.26
C ASP A 137 19.76 3.24 -21.53
N GLU A 138 18.70 2.55 -21.93
CA GLU A 138 17.35 2.70 -21.40
C GLU A 138 17.28 2.41 -19.89
N TYR A 139 17.79 1.26 -19.46
CA TYR A 139 17.76 0.83 -18.07
C TYR A 139 18.72 1.64 -17.20
N ARG A 140 19.88 2.06 -17.73
CA ARG A 140 20.77 3.05 -17.11
C ARG A 140 20.03 4.38 -16.87
N LEU A 141 19.40 4.94 -17.89
CA LEU A 141 18.67 6.21 -17.78
C LEU A 141 17.47 6.07 -16.83
N LYS A 142 16.73 4.95 -16.89
CA LYS A 142 15.63 4.67 -15.96
C LYS A 142 16.14 4.64 -14.51
N ILE A 143 17.23 3.93 -14.19
CA ILE A 143 17.75 3.84 -12.82
C ILE A 143 18.33 5.18 -12.34
N GLU A 144 18.99 5.94 -13.22
CA GLU A 144 19.51 7.28 -12.88
C GLU A 144 18.38 8.27 -12.62
N SER A 145 17.30 8.24 -13.41
CA SER A 145 16.13 9.11 -13.22
C SER A 145 15.44 8.89 -11.87
N LEU A 146 15.46 7.66 -11.34
CA LEU A 146 14.92 7.35 -10.03
C LEU A 146 15.71 8.02 -8.90
N ARG A 147 17.02 8.22 -9.08
CA ARG A 147 17.86 8.94 -8.11
C ARG A 147 17.51 10.43 -8.11
N THR A 148 17.37 11.03 -9.28
CA THR A 148 17.13 12.48 -9.42
C THR A 148 15.73 12.89 -8.95
N LYS A 149 14.71 12.03 -9.11
CA LYS A 149 13.36 12.27 -8.56
C LYS A 149 13.33 12.36 -7.02
N LYS A 150 14.33 11.80 -6.32
CA LYS A 150 14.46 11.87 -4.85
C LYS A 150 15.24 13.11 -4.37
N ILE A 151 16.12 13.70 -5.21
CA ILE A 151 16.90 14.91 -4.86
C ILE A 151 16.02 16.18 -4.79
N PHE A 152 14.91 16.22 -5.54
CA PHE A 152 13.90 17.28 -5.41
C PHE A 152 12.91 17.06 -4.23
N ALA A 153 13.09 15.99 -3.46
CA ALA A 153 12.23 15.59 -2.35
C ALA A 153 13.03 15.29 -1.07
N SER A 154 13.85 16.25 -0.60
CA SER A 154 14.26 16.41 0.82
C SER A 154 14.95 17.78 1.03
N PRO A 155 14.94 18.38 2.24
CA PRO A 155 14.63 19.80 2.41
C PRO A 155 15.85 20.67 2.73
N VAL A 156 16.18 21.64 1.88
CA VAL A 156 16.91 22.85 2.30
C VAL A 156 16.39 24.07 1.52
N SER A 157 16.00 25.10 2.28
CA SER A 157 15.83 26.51 1.87
C SER A 157 14.51 26.97 1.18
N ASN A 158 13.35 26.42 1.54
CA ASN A 158 12.06 27.06 1.22
C ASN A 158 11.44 27.89 2.36
N GLN A 159 11.98 27.82 3.58
CA GLN A 159 11.41 28.53 4.75
C GLN A 159 11.58 30.07 4.66
N GLU A 160 12.62 30.58 4.00
CA GLU A 160 12.81 32.02 3.85
C GLU A 160 11.92 32.63 2.76
N LYS A 161 11.63 31.87 1.68
CA LYS A 161 10.80 32.36 0.57
C LYS A 161 9.28 32.23 0.83
N LEU A 162 8.87 31.27 1.65
CA LEU A 162 7.46 31.07 2.02
C LEU A 162 6.94 32.11 3.03
N ARG A 163 7.80 32.63 3.93
CA ARG A 163 7.38 33.64 4.92
C ARG A 163 6.93 34.97 4.29
N ILE A 164 7.51 35.37 3.17
CA ILE A 164 7.20 36.63 2.48
C ILE A 164 5.90 36.51 1.66
N ILE A 165 5.51 35.29 1.25
CA ILE A 165 4.35 35.04 0.39
C ILE A 165 3.11 34.64 1.21
N GLN A 166 3.28 34.01 2.38
CA GLN A 166 2.17 33.49 3.21
C GLN A 166 1.51 34.54 4.12
N ALA A 167 2.11 35.73 4.31
CA ALA A 167 1.57 36.73 5.23
C ALA A 167 0.31 37.49 4.72
N SER A 168 -0.22 37.19 3.53
CA SER A 168 -1.35 37.99 2.99
C SER A 168 -2.50 37.22 2.35
N LYS A 169 -2.52 35.87 2.33
CA LYS A 169 -3.59 35.11 1.63
C LYS A 169 -4.10 33.82 2.32
N HIS A 170 -3.70 33.50 3.55
CA HIS A 170 -3.80 32.14 4.11
C HIS A 170 -4.90 31.86 5.17
N SER A 171 -5.98 32.65 5.25
CA SER A 171 -7.01 32.43 6.28
C SER A 171 -8.27 31.66 5.81
N ALA A 172 -8.52 31.55 4.50
CA ALA A 172 -9.79 30.99 3.99
C ALA A 172 -9.65 29.76 3.08
N VAL A 173 -8.45 29.47 2.55
CA VAL A 173 -8.21 28.37 1.59
C VAL A 173 -7.78 27.07 2.29
N VAL A 174 -7.22 27.16 3.50
CA VAL A 174 -6.67 26.02 4.26
C VAL A 174 -7.78 25.17 4.92
N SER A 175 -8.92 25.77 5.30
CA SER A 175 -10.02 25.05 5.92
C SER A 175 -10.77 24.14 4.94
N THR A 176 -10.89 24.54 3.67
CA THR A 176 -11.65 23.80 2.66
C THR A 176 -10.92 22.58 2.10
N SER A 177 -9.58 22.59 2.08
CA SER A 177 -8.80 21.43 1.62
C SER A 177 -8.79 20.33 2.68
N ASP A 178 -8.49 20.68 3.92
CA ASP A 178 -8.39 19.74 5.04
C ASP A 178 -9.70 19.00 5.31
N GLU A 179 -10.84 19.69 5.19
CA GLU A 179 -12.17 19.09 5.32
C GLU A 179 -12.48 18.08 4.20
N LYS A 180 -12.16 18.43 2.94
CA LYS A 180 -12.33 17.51 1.80
C LYS A 180 -11.47 16.26 1.94
N GLU A 181 -10.25 16.39 2.46
CA GLU A 181 -9.40 15.23 2.69
C GLU A 181 -9.91 14.34 3.83
N ARG A 182 -10.52 14.92 4.87
CA ARG A 182 -11.17 14.15 5.96
C ARG A 182 -12.36 13.35 5.44
N GLU A 183 -13.24 13.99 4.68
CA GLU A 183 -14.38 13.32 4.05
C GLU A 183 -13.93 12.14 3.17
N THR A 184 -12.82 12.30 2.46
CA THR A 184 -12.26 11.27 1.59
C THR A 184 -11.77 10.06 2.40
N GLU A 185 -11.07 10.26 3.51
CA GLU A 185 -10.62 9.16 4.39
C GLU A 185 -11.80 8.40 5.00
N VAL A 186 -12.84 9.11 5.48
CA VAL A 186 -14.04 8.45 6.02
C VAL A 186 -14.77 7.65 4.94
N LEU A 187 -14.86 8.17 3.72
CA LEU A 187 -15.42 7.46 2.58
C LEU A 187 -14.64 6.18 2.28
N PHE A 188 -13.30 6.24 2.24
CA PHE A 188 -12.48 5.04 2.06
C PHE A 188 -12.67 4.04 3.20
N ASP A 189 -12.77 4.50 4.44
CA ASP A 189 -13.00 3.65 5.60
C ASP A 189 -14.33 2.88 5.48
N MET A 190 -15.41 3.58 5.10
CA MET A 190 -16.71 2.95 4.86
C MET A 190 -16.66 1.94 3.71
N VAL A 191 -16.07 2.31 2.57
CA VAL A 191 -15.94 1.42 1.40
C VAL A 191 -15.12 0.17 1.77
N SER A 192 -14.03 0.35 2.52
CA SER A 192 -13.13 -0.73 2.93
C SER A 192 -13.84 -1.85 3.70
N ARG A 193 -14.79 -1.48 4.58
CA ARG A 193 -15.60 -2.40 5.38
C ARG A 193 -16.63 -3.15 4.54
N LYS A 194 -17.24 -2.48 3.56
CA LYS A 194 -18.20 -3.12 2.65
C LYS A 194 -17.51 -4.03 1.63
N LEU A 195 -16.30 -3.69 1.22
CA LEU A 195 -15.48 -4.54 0.36
C LEU A 195 -14.97 -5.78 1.11
N SER A 196 -14.44 -5.62 2.32
CA SER A 196 -13.87 -6.74 3.08
C SER A 196 -14.86 -7.86 3.37
N ALA A 197 -16.15 -7.53 3.49
CA ALA A 197 -17.23 -8.48 3.71
C ALA A 197 -17.48 -9.42 2.51
N SER A 198 -17.33 -8.93 1.27
CA SER A 198 -17.91 -9.61 0.10
C SER A 198 -17.06 -9.58 -1.17
N THR A 199 -16.05 -8.72 -1.29
CA THR A 199 -15.11 -8.70 -2.41
C THR A 199 -13.80 -9.33 -1.97
N PRO A 200 -13.17 -10.20 -2.79
CA PRO A 200 -11.80 -10.65 -2.55
C PRO A 200 -10.79 -9.52 -2.81
N PHE A 201 -9.80 -9.39 -1.93
CA PHE A 201 -8.87 -8.25 -1.93
C PHE A 201 -8.13 -8.11 -3.26
N PHE A 202 -7.67 -9.22 -3.83
CA PHE A 202 -6.95 -9.23 -5.11
C PHE A 202 -7.78 -8.71 -6.29
N MET A 203 -9.12 -8.88 -6.28
CA MET A 203 -9.98 -8.37 -7.36
C MET A 203 -10.07 -6.85 -7.28
N PHE A 204 -10.40 -6.33 -6.09
CA PHE A 204 -10.45 -4.89 -5.87
C PHE A 204 -9.07 -4.24 -6.12
N PHE A 205 -8.02 -4.85 -5.58
CA PHE A 205 -6.65 -4.38 -5.75
C PHE A 205 -6.20 -4.43 -7.22
N GLY A 206 -6.61 -5.45 -7.99
CA GLY A 206 -6.32 -5.54 -9.42
C GLY A 206 -6.96 -4.41 -10.23
N GLU A 207 -8.20 -4.03 -9.90
CA GLU A 207 -8.90 -2.92 -10.56
C GLU A 207 -8.39 -1.53 -10.11
N LEU A 208 -8.04 -1.39 -8.81
CA LEU A 208 -7.27 -0.25 -8.32
C LEU A 208 -5.88 -0.18 -9.02
N GLY A 209 -5.38 -1.35 -9.44
CA GLY A 209 -4.02 -1.68 -9.87
C GLY A 209 -3.76 -1.80 -11.37
N GLN A 210 -4.69 -1.43 -12.26
CA GLN A 210 -4.27 -0.94 -13.60
C GLN A 210 -3.58 0.44 -13.52
N ALA A 211 -3.60 1.08 -12.34
CA ALA A 211 -2.84 2.30 -12.02
C ALA A 211 -1.80 2.12 -10.90
N TYR A 212 -1.69 0.97 -10.22
CA TYR A 212 -0.75 0.77 -9.11
C TYR A 212 0.03 -0.53 -9.28
N SER A 213 1.32 -0.43 -9.63
CA SER A 213 2.21 -1.58 -9.70
C SER A 213 3.21 -1.59 -8.54
N GLU A 214 3.25 -2.73 -7.85
CA GLU A 214 4.37 -3.23 -7.04
C GLU A 214 4.72 -2.43 -5.78
N LYS A 215 4.29 -2.89 -4.57
CA LYS A 215 5.19 -2.94 -3.39
C LYS A 215 4.70 -3.56 -2.08
N LYS A 216 3.44 -3.96 -1.89
CA LYS A 216 3.03 -4.65 -0.66
C LYS A 216 2.42 -6.00 -0.95
N THR A 217 3.01 -7.05 -0.38
CA THR A 217 2.32 -8.32 -0.15
C THR A 217 1.28 -8.08 0.93
N PHE A 218 0.13 -7.52 0.57
CA PHE A 218 -1.06 -7.70 1.37
C PHE A 218 -1.33 -9.21 1.36
N LYS A 219 -1.29 -9.85 2.52
CA LYS A 219 -1.84 -11.22 2.63
C LYS A 219 -3.28 -11.13 2.12
N GLU A 220 -3.78 -12.16 1.44
CA GLU A 220 -5.20 -12.24 1.07
C GLU A 220 -6.05 -12.27 2.35
N THR A 221 -6.34 -11.09 2.90
CA THR A 221 -7.04 -10.92 4.16
C THR A 221 -8.34 -10.21 3.88
N LYS A 222 -9.43 -10.71 4.46
CA LYS A 222 -10.72 -10.01 4.53
C LYS A 222 -10.71 -8.91 5.60
N ASP A 223 -9.56 -8.30 5.82
CA ASP A 223 -9.39 -7.23 6.78
C ASP A 223 -9.69 -5.90 6.09
N SER A 224 -10.67 -5.15 6.60
CA SER A 224 -11.03 -3.82 6.09
C SER A 224 -9.83 -2.89 6.05
N GLU A 225 -8.89 -3.03 6.99
CA GLU A 225 -7.71 -2.18 7.05
C GLU A 225 -6.84 -2.31 5.80
N CYS A 226 -6.73 -3.49 5.20
CA CYS A 226 -5.95 -3.67 3.97
C CYS A 226 -6.55 -2.90 2.79
N TYR A 227 -7.89 -2.89 2.67
CA TYR A 227 -8.58 -2.12 1.63
C TYR A 227 -8.42 -0.63 1.86
N PHE A 228 -8.57 -0.17 3.11
CA PHE A 228 -8.38 1.23 3.46
C PHE A 228 -6.97 1.69 3.10
N LEU A 229 -5.93 0.97 3.55
CA LEU A 229 -4.54 1.34 3.28
C LEU A 229 -4.22 1.33 1.78
N ALA A 230 -4.78 0.39 1.01
CA ALA A 230 -4.61 0.39 -0.45
C ALA A 230 -5.22 1.64 -1.10
N MET A 231 -6.43 2.04 -0.70
CA MET A 231 -7.08 3.27 -1.20
C MET A 231 -6.36 4.54 -0.71
N TYR A 232 -5.89 4.55 0.53
CA TYR A 232 -5.13 5.67 1.09
C TYR A 232 -3.79 5.85 0.37
N GLU A 233 -3.03 4.77 0.15
CA GLU A 233 -1.80 4.83 -0.65
C GLU A 233 -2.07 5.30 -2.07
N TRP A 234 -3.11 4.75 -2.71
CA TRP A 234 -3.58 5.19 -4.03
C TRP A 234 -3.87 6.69 -4.06
N TYR A 235 -4.56 7.21 -3.05
CA TYR A 235 -4.85 8.62 -2.87
C TYR A 235 -3.59 9.50 -2.78
N GLN A 236 -2.59 9.04 -2.02
CA GLN A 236 -1.33 9.77 -1.87
C GLN A 236 -0.49 9.78 -3.16
N MET A 237 -0.57 8.73 -3.99
CA MET A 237 0.22 8.67 -5.23
C MET A 237 -0.36 9.48 -6.39
N TYR A 238 -1.68 9.70 -6.39
CA TYR A 238 -2.38 10.33 -7.50
C TYR A 238 -3.19 11.55 -7.07
N PRO A 239 -2.59 12.56 -6.42
CA PRO A 239 -3.34 13.67 -5.80
C PRO A 239 -4.21 14.47 -6.79
N ASP A 240 -3.90 14.42 -8.09
CA ASP A 240 -4.54 15.22 -9.13
C ASP A 240 -5.81 14.59 -9.74
N ILE A 241 -6.25 13.41 -9.29
CA ILE A 241 -7.44 12.73 -9.83
C ILE A 241 -8.66 12.87 -8.92
N ASP A 242 -9.85 12.79 -9.51
CA ASP A 242 -11.09 12.61 -8.74
C ASP A 242 -11.18 11.16 -8.25
N HIS A 243 -10.71 10.94 -7.03
CA HIS A 243 -10.68 9.61 -6.42
C HIS A 243 -12.09 9.05 -6.18
N LYS A 244 -13.10 9.89 -5.93
CA LYS A 244 -14.47 9.42 -5.71
C LYS A 244 -15.04 8.90 -7.03
N GLU A 245 -14.93 9.68 -8.11
CA GLU A 245 -15.40 9.28 -9.43
C GLU A 245 -14.67 8.02 -9.92
N LYS A 246 -13.34 7.98 -9.75
CA LYS A 246 -12.54 6.83 -10.18
C LYS A 246 -12.86 5.58 -9.35
N LEU A 247 -13.10 5.72 -8.05
CA LEU A 247 -13.52 4.61 -7.19
C LEU A 247 -14.90 4.08 -7.59
N ILE A 248 -15.85 4.96 -7.94
CA ILE A 248 -17.17 4.54 -8.47
C ILE A 248 -17.00 3.75 -9.77
N SER A 249 -16.13 4.20 -10.67
CA SER A 249 -15.82 3.45 -11.90
C SER A 249 -15.24 2.06 -11.60
N ILE A 250 -14.32 1.95 -10.66
CA ILE A 250 -13.75 0.65 -10.23
C ILE A 250 -14.84 -0.26 -9.65
N LEU A 251 -15.69 0.26 -8.78
CA LEU A 251 -16.78 -0.50 -8.16
C LEU A 251 -17.82 -0.95 -9.20
N SER A 252 -18.04 -0.14 -10.24
CA SER A 252 -18.91 -0.50 -11.35
C SER A 252 -18.35 -1.69 -12.15
N THR A 253 -17.04 -1.69 -12.43
CA THR A 253 -16.35 -2.85 -13.06
C THR A 253 -16.45 -4.11 -12.20
N LEU A 254 -16.43 -3.96 -10.87
CA LEU A 254 -16.57 -5.06 -9.92
C LEU A 254 -18.04 -5.47 -9.67
N GLU A 255 -19.00 -4.88 -10.38
CA GLU A 255 -20.44 -5.11 -10.22
C GLU A 255 -20.95 -4.84 -8.79
N ARG A 256 -20.32 -3.90 -8.07
CA ARG A 256 -20.64 -3.55 -6.67
C ARG A 256 -21.56 -2.35 -6.55
N GLN A 257 -22.73 -2.43 -7.20
CA GLN A 257 -23.75 -1.37 -7.14
C GLN A 257 -24.19 -1.06 -5.71
N ASP A 258 -24.24 -2.08 -4.84
CA ASP A 258 -24.57 -1.95 -3.42
C ASP A 258 -23.63 -0.99 -2.65
N ILE A 259 -22.36 -0.96 -3.03
CA ILE A 259 -21.38 -0.02 -2.46
C ILE A 259 -21.51 1.35 -3.11
N ILE A 260 -21.74 1.42 -4.42
CA ILE A 260 -21.94 2.70 -5.12
C ILE A 260 -23.14 3.45 -4.53
N ASP A 261 -24.25 2.75 -4.30
CA ASP A 261 -25.44 3.32 -3.66
C ASP A 261 -25.07 3.83 -2.25
N SER A 262 -24.29 3.05 -1.49
CA SER A 262 -23.79 3.48 -0.17
C SER A 262 -22.89 4.71 -0.22
N ILE A 263 -22.09 4.90 -1.28
CA ILE A 263 -21.24 6.09 -1.48
C ILE A 263 -22.09 7.31 -1.81
N ASN A 264 -23.13 7.15 -2.63
CA ASN A 264 -24.03 8.22 -3.03
C ASN A 264 -24.94 8.66 -1.88
N ASP A 265 -25.38 7.70 -1.07
CA ASP A 265 -26.23 7.92 0.11
C ASP A 265 -25.41 8.23 1.38
N PHE A 266 -24.07 8.30 1.28
CA PHE A 266 -23.23 8.53 2.45
C PHE A 266 -23.48 9.94 3.00
N THR A 267 -24.23 10.00 4.10
CA THR A 267 -24.39 11.19 4.94
C THR A 267 -23.75 10.94 6.29
N GLU A 268 -23.34 12.02 6.97
CA GLU A 268 -22.85 11.95 8.33
C GLU A 268 -23.85 11.20 9.22
N ILE A 269 -23.36 10.19 9.93
CA ILE A 269 -24.18 9.39 10.84
C ILE A 269 -24.34 10.20 12.13
N THR A 270 -25.58 10.48 12.51
CA THR A 270 -25.89 10.99 13.84
C THR A 270 -26.59 9.89 14.63
N PHE A 271 -26.08 9.55 15.81
CA PHE A 271 -26.74 8.61 16.71
C PHE A 271 -28.07 9.18 17.21
N ARG A 272 -29.16 8.42 17.13
CA ARG A 272 -30.52 8.88 17.51
C ARG A 272 -31.40 7.82 18.17
N GLU A 273 -30.84 6.69 18.61
CA GLU A 273 -31.68 5.61 19.18
C GLU A 273 -32.29 6.00 20.54
N PHE A 274 -31.57 6.79 21.32
CA PHE A 274 -32.04 7.37 22.59
C PHE A 274 -31.30 8.68 22.86
N ASP A 275 -31.87 9.49 23.77
CA ASP A 275 -31.33 10.79 24.13
C ASP A 275 -29.99 10.65 24.87
N ILE A 276 -29.02 11.47 24.47
CA ILE A 276 -27.69 11.51 25.09
C ILE A 276 -27.65 12.62 26.16
N HIS A 277 -27.23 12.28 27.36
CA HIS A 277 -27.10 13.21 28.47
C HIS A 277 -26.01 14.24 28.20
N ASN A 278 -26.44 15.50 28.11
CA ASN A 278 -25.59 16.64 27.77
C ASN A 278 -24.83 16.39 26.46
N GLU A 279 -25.56 16.03 25.40
CA GLU A 279 -25.02 15.60 24.11
C GLU A 279 -23.96 16.55 23.50
N CYS A 280 -24.09 17.86 23.70
CA CYS A 280 -23.16 18.89 23.21
C CYS A 280 -21.92 19.11 24.10
N THR A 281 -21.83 18.45 25.26
CA THR A 281 -20.67 18.57 26.16
C THR A 281 -19.45 17.93 25.54
N SER A 282 -18.31 18.59 25.62
CA SER A 282 -17.02 18.04 25.15
C SER A 282 -16.63 16.82 25.98
N ILE A 283 -16.11 15.79 25.31
CA ILE A 283 -15.60 14.61 26.01
C ILE A 283 -14.36 14.96 26.83
N ASP A 284 -14.21 14.31 27.98
CA ASP A 284 -13.07 14.52 28.88
C ASP A 284 -12.17 13.28 29.01
N GLU A 285 -11.17 13.35 29.89
CA GLU A 285 -10.25 12.24 30.13
C GLU A 285 -10.95 10.97 30.64
N ARG A 286 -12.02 11.11 31.42
CA ARG A 286 -12.79 9.97 31.94
C ARG A 286 -13.50 9.26 30.79
N ASP A 287 -14.09 10.01 29.87
CA ASP A 287 -14.73 9.47 28.67
C ASP A 287 -13.71 8.69 27.82
N MET A 288 -12.53 9.27 27.59
CA MET A 288 -11.46 8.61 26.82
C MET A 288 -11.02 7.29 27.45
N ARG A 289 -10.86 7.25 28.79
CA ARG A 289 -10.51 6.02 29.50
C ARG A 289 -11.58 4.95 29.37
N LEU A 290 -12.86 5.32 29.42
CA LEU A 290 -13.96 4.38 29.17
C LEU A 290 -13.89 3.81 27.74
N VAL A 291 -13.64 4.65 26.72
CA VAL A 291 -13.45 4.16 25.34
C VAL A 291 -12.31 3.15 25.24
N CYS A 292 -11.19 3.39 25.93
CA CYS A 292 -10.05 2.47 25.94
C CYS A 292 -10.38 1.11 26.59
N GLU A 293 -11.27 1.08 27.57
CA GLU A 293 -11.70 -0.15 28.23
C GLU A 293 -12.65 -1.00 27.38
N TYR A 294 -13.53 -0.36 26.61
CA TYR A 294 -14.63 -1.05 25.93
C TYR A 294 -14.45 -1.21 24.41
N GLU A 295 -13.68 -0.35 23.72
CA GLU A 295 -13.58 -0.35 22.26
C GLU A 295 -12.13 -0.41 21.77
N THR A 296 -11.59 -1.63 21.68
CA THR A 296 -10.21 -1.87 21.23
C THR A 296 -10.10 -2.42 19.81
N ARG A 297 -11.20 -2.94 19.25
CA ARG A 297 -11.15 -3.66 17.96
C ARG A 297 -11.37 -2.74 16.78
N TYR A 298 -12.25 -1.75 16.91
CA TYR A 298 -12.66 -0.87 15.81
C TYR A 298 -12.18 0.57 16.00
N PHE A 299 -11.16 0.78 16.83
CA PHE A 299 -10.71 2.11 17.21
C PHE A 299 -10.22 2.96 16.03
N ARG A 300 -9.62 2.36 14.99
CA ARG A 300 -9.22 3.08 13.78
C ARG A 300 -10.42 3.68 13.05
N HIS A 301 -11.50 2.93 12.91
CA HIS A 301 -12.74 3.40 12.29
C HIS A 301 -13.36 4.54 13.11
N LEU A 302 -13.36 4.39 14.44
CA LEU A 302 -13.84 5.41 15.37
C LEU A 302 -13.04 6.71 15.22
N LEU A 303 -11.70 6.62 15.23
CA LEU A 303 -10.82 7.78 15.17
C LEU A 303 -10.84 8.48 13.81
N ARG A 304 -10.88 7.73 12.71
CA ARG A 304 -11.05 8.28 11.35
C ARG A 304 -12.39 8.99 11.20
N TYR A 305 -13.47 8.40 11.71
CA TYR A 305 -14.79 9.04 11.72
C TYR A 305 -14.79 10.33 12.52
N LEU A 306 -14.15 10.31 13.70
CA LEU A 306 -13.94 11.51 14.48
C LEU A 306 -12.93 12.48 13.84
N GLY A 307 -12.33 12.17 12.70
CA GLY A 307 -11.52 13.09 11.90
C GLY A 307 -10.03 13.14 12.23
N LEU A 308 -9.51 12.15 12.98
CA LEU A 308 -8.06 11.99 13.15
C LEU A 308 -7.46 11.44 11.84
N ARG A 309 -6.41 12.09 11.32
CA ARG A 309 -5.84 11.77 10.01
C ARG A 309 -5.06 10.46 10.03
N GLN A 310 -5.00 9.76 8.90
CA GLN A 310 -4.30 8.47 8.85
C GLN A 310 -2.80 8.59 9.19
N TYR A 311 -2.10 9.62 8.70
CA TYR A 311 -0.68 9.79 9.01
C TYR A 311 -0.43 10.05 10.52
N GLU A 312 -1.41 10.62 11.22
CA GLU A 312 -1.32 10.86 12.67
C GLU A 312 -1.52 9.57 13.45
N LEU A 313 -2.47 8.74 13.02
CA LEU A 313 -2.65 7.39 13.53
C LEU A 313 -1.37 6.56 13.34
N ASP A 314 -0.80 6.57 12.14
CA ASP A 314 0.43 5.81 11.83
C ASP A 314 1.60 6.22 12.76
N SER A 315 1.76 7.53 13.01
CA SER A 315 2.77 8.04 13.94
C SER A 315 2.54 7.54 15.37
N ILE A 316 1.32 7.62 15.88
CA ILE A 316 0.99 7.17 17.24
C ILE A 316 1.17 5.65 17.35
N GLU A 317 0.77 4.89 16.34
CA GLU A 317 0.92 3.44 16.35
C GLU A 317 2.39 3.01 16.35
N MET A 318 3.27 3.79 15.72
CA MET A 318 4.72 3.58 15.76
C MET A 318 5.28 3.84 17.16
N ASP A 319 4.87 4.94 17.80
CA ASP A 319 5.37 5.35 19.12
C ASP A 319 4.88 4.43 20.25
N TYR A 320 3.69 3.82 20.11
CA TYR A 320 3.02 3.04 21.15
C TYR A 320 2.74 1.58 20.73
N ALA A 321 3.60 0.98 19.90
CA ALA A 321 3.37 -0.29 19.18
C ALA A 321 2.74 -1.45 19.98
N GLU A 322 3.07 -1.61 21.26
CA GLU A 322 2.66 -2.74 22.09
C GLU A 322 1.37 -2.54 22.92
N ASN A 323 0.87 -1.31 23.07
CA ASN A 323 -0.26 -1.01 23.96
C ASN A 323 -1.45 -0.38 23.22
N THR A 324 -2.43 -1.20 22.85
CA THR A 324 -3.64 -0.74 22.13
C THR A 324 -4.45 0.29 22.91
N LYS A 325 -4.57 0.16 24.24
CA LYS A 325 -5.32 1.11 25.06
C LYS A 325 -4.64 2.48 25.07
N GLU A 326 -3.31 2.49 25.18
CA GLU A 326 -2.53 3.73 25.12
C GLU A 326 -2.64 4.42 23.76
N LYS A 327 -2.58 3.64 22.66
CA LYS A 327 -2.80 4.17 21.30
C LYS A 327 -4.13 4.90 21.19
N ILE A 328 -5.21 4.31 21.70
CA ILE A 328 -6.56 4.89 21.66
C ILE A 328 -6.59 6.17 22.49
N PHE A 329 -6.08 6.12 23.72
CA PHE A 329 -6.07 7.25 24.63
C PHE A 329 -5.32 8.45 24.06
N VAL A 330 -4.08 8.24 23.61
CA VAL A 330 -3.23 9.29 23.02
C VAL A 330 -3.85 9.84 21.74
N SER A 331 -4.50 8.99 20.94
CA SER A 331 -5.22 9.42 19.73
C SER A 331 -6.40 10.34 20.05
N LEU A 332 -7.20 9.99 21.06
CA LEU A 332 -8.33 10.83 21.50
C LEU A 332 -7.86 12.13 22.16
N GLN A 333 -6.78 12.09 22.94
CA GLN A 333 -6.16 13.30 23.50
C GLN A 333 -5.66 14.23 22.40
N LYS A 334 -4.97 13.69 21.40
CA LYS A 334 -4.50 14.46 20.25
C LYS A 334 -5.66 15.09 19.51
N LEU A 335 -6.70 14.31 19.22
CA LEU A 335 -7.89 14.79 18.53
C LEU A 335 -8.61 15.91 19.29
N THR A 336 -8.83 15.74 20.59
CA THR A 336 -9.51 16.74 21.43
C THR A 336 -8.68 18.00 21.66
N SER A 337 -7.36 17.91 21.51
CA SER A 337 -6.49 19.10 21.48
C SER A 337 -6.61 19.91 20.18
N GLN A 338 -7.03 19.27 19.07
CA GLN A 338 -7.16 19.88 17.76
C GLN A 338 -8.56 20.44 17.51
N LYS A 339 -9.60 19.78 18.03
CA LYS A 339 -10.98 20.20 17.88
C LYS A 339 -11.86 19.78 19.05
N VAL A 340 -13.00 20.45 19.18
CA VAL A 340 -14.06 20.04 20.10
C VAL A 340 -14.69 18.74 19.58
N VAL A 341 -14.69 17.71 20.42
CA VAL A 341 -15.42 16.46 20.20
C VAL A 341 -16.47 16.36 21.28
N THR A 342 -17.73 16.38 20.89
CA THR A 342 -18.86 16.28 21.80
C THR A 342 -19.22 14.83 22.11
N ARG A 343 -20.04 14.62 23.15
CA ARG A 343 -20.57 13.29 23.48
C ARG A 343 -21.37 12.69 22.33
N ILE A 344 -22.16 13.50 21.60
CA ILE A 344 -22.90 13.00 20.43
C ILE A 344 -21.97 12.61 19.28
N ASP A 345 -20.86 13.33 19.08
CA ASP A 345 -19.85 12.96 18.08
C ASP A 345 -19.23 11.60 18.44
N LEU A 346 -18.88 11.40 19.71
CA LEU A 346 -18.34 10.13 20.21
C LEU A 346 -19.34 8.98 20.03
N CYS A 347 -20.60 9.16 20.42
CA CYS A 347 -21.64 8.14 20.25
C CYS A 347 -21.90 7.82 18.77
N SER A 348 -21.90 8.83 17.91
CA SER A 348 -22.05 8.67 16.47
C SER A 348 -20.87 7.92 15.85
N ALA A 349 -19.66 8.18 16.31
CA ALA A 349 -18.46 7.45 15.90
C ALA A 349 -18.47 5.98 16.35
N ILE A 350 -18.97 5.69 17.56
CA ILE A 350 -19.14 4.31 18.06
C ILE A 350 -20.20 3.57 17.24
N GLU A 351 -21.34 4.22 16.95
CA GLU A 351 -22.40 3.64 16.11
C GLU A 351 -21.86 3.34 14.70
N TYR A 352 -21.11 4.28 14.12
CA TYR A 352 -20.42 4.08 12.85
C TYR A 352 -19.45 2.88 12.92
N ALA A 353 -18.52 2.89 13.88
CA ALA A 353 -17.40 1.95 13.94
C ALA A 353 -17.82 0.51 14.26
N SER A 354 -18.64 0.32 15.29
CA SER A 354 -18.93 -1.01 15.84
C SER A 354 -20.42 -1.31 16.09
N GLN A 355 -21.31 -0.32 15.95
CA GLN A 355 -22.74 -0.45 16.28
C GLN A 355 -22.96 -0.93 17.73
N ASN A 356 -22.00 -0.65 18.63
CA ASN A 356 -22.01 -1.14 19.99
C ASN A 356 -22.91 -0.26 20.88
N ARG A 357 -24.22 -0.38 20.68
CA ARG A 357 -25.25 0.38 21.39
C ARG A 357 -25.28 0.12 22.89
N LEU A 358 -24.85 -1.07 23.33
CA LEU A 358 -24.69 -1.37 24.76
C LEU A 358 -23.61 -0.50 25.38
N PHE A 359 -22.47 -0.34 24.71
CA PHE A 359 -21.41 0.55 25.18
C PHE A 359 -21.85 2.02 25.17
N ILE A 360 -22.58 2.47 24.14
CA ILE A 360 -23.17 3.82 24.12
C ILE A 360 -24.10 4.02 25.32
N LYS A 361 -24.93 3.03 25.67
CA LYS A 361 -25.78 3.09 26.89
C LYS A 361 -24.94 3.19 28.16
N THR A 362 -23.84 2.43 28.26
CA THR A 362 -22.93 2.51 29.41
C THR A 362 -22.32 3.89 29.56
N LEU A 363 -21.80 4.50 28.48
CA LEU A 363 -21.30 5.88 28.51
C LEU A 363 -22.41 6.85 28.94
N ASN A 364 -23.62 6.69 28.39
CA ASN A 364 -24.72 7.59 28.68
C ASN A 364 -25.22 7.53 30.14
N LEU A 365 -25.09 6.37 30.79
CA LEU A 365 -25.37 6.21 32.23
C LEU A 365 -24.31 6.90 33.09
N GLU A 366 -23.03 6.85 32.69
CA GLU A 366 -21.95 7.56 33.39
C GLU A 366 -22.09 9.10 33.30
N TRP A 367 -22.90 9.57 32.35
CA TRP A 367 -23.20 10.98 32.12
C TRP A 367 -24.47 11.48 32.82
N GLU A 368 -25.24 10.59 33.45
CA GLU A 368 -26.41 10.99 34.23
C GLU A 368 -25.96 11.90 35.38
N PRO A 369 -26.62 13.06 35.57
CA PRO A 369 -26.33 13.89 36.72
C PRO A 369 -26.74 13.11 38.00
N THR A 370 -25.75 12.74 38.80
CA THR A 370 -25.93 12.12 40.14
C THR A 370 -26.75 12.98 41.08
#